data_AF-A0A2T7TMS9-F1
#
_entry.id   AF-A0A2T7TMS9-F1
#
_cell.length_a   1.000
_cell.length_b   1.000
_cell.length_c   1.000
_cell.angle_alpha   90.00
_cell.angle_beta   90.00
_cell.angle_gamma   90.00
#
_symmetry.space_group_name_H-M   'P 1'
#
loop_
_entity.id
_entity.type
_entity.pdbx_description
1 polymer ?
#
loop_
_entity_poly.entity_id
_entity_poly.type
_entity_poly.pdbx_seq_one_letter_code
_entity_poly.pdbx_strand_id
1 'polypeptide(L)'
;MKTMRVESSANQAQQDQASAGTVDVSFRRAPEQAAVSVPVDQIMIAVDGVQRYVVSHLARIGRSCDVDDVMQDIRVAVWDGVTRGHYRQLPGIPFGAWVQGVCANVCAAHVRRELRHQTLPLLTDPGTDGPASFDALAVLGMDRNGGHSAEKVIDQQWARMIIELTGASVPAGVWNLAVESLTGPRQYGPPSPQDRRRWRAVTVVRQTAKTVQNALNVEQAAIRNIGDVSRHAADCLPTPVLRRTAETIVRPGLRGPERKRALEALANQLGVTERYVAVQIGFARRLYQTAWRILQAGRRTSC
;
A
#
# COMPACT_ATOMS: atom_id res chain seq x y z
N MET A 1 -35.07 61.17 54.87
CA MET A 1 -35.71 61.80 53.69
C MET A 1 -34.95 61.33 52.45
N LYS A 2 -35.68 60.75 51.46
CA LYS A 2 -35.51 60.82 49.97
C LYS A 2 -34.07 60.76 49.41
N THR A 3 -33.64 59.88 48.49
CA THR A 3 -34.24 59.15 47.34
C THR A 3 -33.25 58.04 46.88
N MET A 4 -33.63 56.79 46.55
CA MET A 4 -33.98 56.22 45.21
C MET A 4 -33.08 56.74 44.06
N ARG A 5 -32.13 55.98 43.46
CA ARG A 5 -32.16 54.83 42.49
C ARG A 5 -31.83 55.28 41.05
N VAL A 6 -31.24 54.35 40.28
CA VAL A 6 -31.04 54.22 38.80
C VAL A 6 -29.56 54.39 38.41
N GLU A 7 -28.78 53.30 38.28
CA GLU A 7 -28.58 52.42 37.08
C GLU A 7 -28.09 53.22 35.84
N SER A 8 -26.90 53.02 35.28
CA SER A 8 -26.56 51.93 34.34
C SER A 8 -25.25 52.26 33.58
N SER A 9 -24.69 51.24 32.89
CA SER A 9 -23.45 51.17 32.07
C SER A 9 -22.20 50.71 32.84
N ALA A 10 -22.01 49.41 33.11
CA ALA A 10 -21.67 48.30 32.20
C ALA A 10 -20.24 48.37 31.63
N ASN A 11 -19.49 47.30 31.96
CA ASN A 11 -18.35 46.70 31.25
C ASN A 11 -16.93 47.24 31.47
N GLN A 12 -16.03 46.27 31.63
CA GLN A 12 -14.56 46.31 31.50
C GLN A 12 -13.75 46.76 32.72
N ALA A 13 -13.51 45.80 33.63
CA ALA A 13 -12.16 45.38 34.06
C ALA A 13 -12.25 44.67 35.42
N GLN A 14 -12.88 43.49 35.44
CA GLN A 14 -12.79 42.55 36.56
C GLN A 14 -12.19 41.20 36.12
N GLN A 15 -11.42 41.25 35.03
CA GLN A 15 -10.58 40.19 34.50
C GLN A 15 -9.23 40.82 34.13
N ASP A 16 -8.16 40.09 34.39
CA ASP A 16 -6.74 40.42 34.13
C ASP A 16 -5.99 41.19 35.23
N GLN A 17 -5.41 40.42 36.16
CA GLN A 17 -3.96 40.28 36.35
C GLN A 17 -3.72 39.59 37.71
N ALA A 18 -3.77 38.26 37.74
CA ALA A 18 -2.62 37.38 37.47
C ALA A 18 -1.44 37.67 38.41
N SER A 19 -1.67 37.41 39.70
CA SER A 19 -0.63 37.26 40.70
C SER A 19 0.30 36.10 40.34
N ALA A 20 1.60 36.44 40.32
CA ALA A 20 2.72 35.61 40.75
C ALA A 20 2.78 34.17 40.20
N GLY A 21 3.60 34.00 39.17
CA GLY A 21 4.06 32.72 38.65
C GLY A 21 4.63 31.83 39.76
N THR A 22 3.77 30.95 40.27
CA THR A 22 4.14 29.79 41.05
C THR A 22 4.48 28.72 40.02
N VAL A 23 5.77 28.45 39.83
CA VAL A 23 6.23 27.41 38.91
C VAL A 23 5.68 26.07 39.43
N ASP A 24 4.69 25.55 38.69
CA ASP A 24 4.01 24.30 38.99
C ASP A 24 5.01 23.14 38.97
N VAL A 25 5.18 22.52 40.14
CA VAL A 25 6.11 21.42 40.44
C VAL A 25 5.62 20.07 39.88
N SER A 26 4.55 20.08 39.08
CA SER A 26 3.90 18.87 38.54
C SER A 26 4.70 18.06 37.50
N PHE A 27 5.95 18.41 37.17
CA PHE A 27 6.81 17.63 36.26
C PHE A 27 7.90 16.78 36.94
N ARG A 28 7.88 16.64 38.27
CA ARG A 28 8.83 15.76 39.00
C ARG A 28 8.17 14.60 39.72
N ARG A 29 7.43 13.78 38.97
CA ARG A 29 7.25 12.35 39.28
C ARG A 29 6.70 11.68 38.03
N ALA A 30 7.31 10.58 37.60
CA ALA A 30 6.53 9.62 36.82
C ALA A 30 5.35 9.22 37.72
N PRO A 31 4.09 9.43 37.32
CA PRO A 31 3.00 8.85 38.09
C PRO A 31 3.25 7.35 38.11
N GLU A 32 3.22 6.78 39.31
CA GLU A 32 3.28 5.32 39.48
C GLU A 32 2.34 4.70 38.46
N GLN A 33 2.77 3.59 37.86
CA GLN A 33 1.94 2.75 37.01
C GLN A 33 0.82 2.17 37.89
N ALA A 34 -0.15 3.00 38.26
CA ALA A 34 -1.45 2.54 38.65
C ALA A 34 -1.93 1.75 37.44
N ALA A 35 -1.98 0.43 37.59
CA ALA A 35 -2.55 -0.45 36.59
C ALA A 35 -3.99 0.01 36.39
N VAL A 36 -4.20 0.90 35.41
CA VAL A 36 -5.53 1.36 35.03
C VAL A 36 -6.20 0.17 34.37
N SER A 37 -6.84 -0.67 35.18
CA SER A 37 -7.64 -1.78 34.68
C SER A 37 -8.95 -1.20 34.15
N VAL A 38 -8.96 -0.84 32.86
CA VAL A 38 -10.20 -0.48 32.17
C VAL A 38 -11.07 -1.75 32.13
N PRO A 39 -12.28 -1.75 32.72
CA PRO A 39 -13.16 -2.91 32.67
C PRO A 39 -13.50 -3.28 31.22
N VAL A 40 -13.60 -4.58 30.94
CA VAL A 40 -13.87 -5.09 29.59
C VAL A 40 -15.17 -4.52 29.02
N ASP A 41 -16.21 -4.36 29.85
CA ASP A 41 -17.49 -3.77 29.45
C ASP A 41 -17.33 -2.32 28.98
N GLN A 42 -16.46 -1.55 29.64
CA GLN A 42 -16.16 -0.17 29.24
C GLN A 42 -15.41 -0.12 27.90
N ILE A 43 -14.57 -1.13 27.63
CA ILE A 43 -13.90 -1.31 26.34
C ILE A 43 -14.92 -1.57 25.23
N MET A 44 -15.84 -2.51 25.46
CA MET A 44 -16.86 -2.87 24.47
C MET A 44 -17.80 -1.70 24.15
N ILE A 45 -18.31 -1.01 25.17
CA ILE A 45 -19.18 0.16 24.97
C ILE A 45 -18.47 1.26 24.17
N ALA A 46 -17.20 1.54 24.47
CA ALA A 46 -16.44 2.57 23.78
C ALA A 46 -16.14 2.20 22.32
N VAL A 47 -15.88 0.91 22.04
CA VAL A 47 -15.65 0.42 20.68
C VAL A 47 -16.95 0.43 19.87
N ASP A 48 -18.06 -0.04 20.43
CA ASP A 48 -19.35 0.00 19.73
C ASP A 48 -19.79 1.44 19.42
N GLY A 49 -19.41 2.39 20.29
CA GLY A 49 -19.65 3.82 20.08
C GLY A 49 -19.00 4.41 18.82
N VAL A 50 -17.94 3.79 18.27
CA VAL A 50 -17.28 4.28 17.05
C VAL A 50 -17.83 3.67 15.76
N GLN A 51 -18.73 2.68 15.85
CA GLN A 51 -19.23 1.94 14.67
C GLN A 51 -19.87 2.86 13.63
N ARG A 52 -20.70 3.83 14.03
CA ARG A 52 -21.33 4.78 13.11
C ARG A 52 -20.30 5.61 12.33
N TYR A 53 -19.21 5.99 12.99
CA TYR A 53 -18.11 6.70 12.35
C TYR A 53 -17.41 5.80 11.31
N VAL A 54 -17.11 4.55 11.66
CA VAL A 54 -16.48 3.58 10.74
C VAL A 54 -17.35 3.35 9.51
N VAL A 55 -18.65 3.10 9.70
CA VAL A 55 -19.62 2.93 8.60
C VAL A 55 -19.63 4.15 7.68
N SER A 56 -19.76 5.36 8.25
CA SER A 56 -19.77 6.60 7.47
C SER A 56 -18.45 6.81 6.72
N HIS A 57 -17.31 6.56 7.37
CA HIS A 57 -15.99 6.77 6.80
C HIS A 57 -15.70 5.80 5.64
N LEU A 58 -16.04 4.51 5.81
CA LEU A 58 -15.85 3.49 4.78
C LEU A 58 -16.86 3.62 3.63
N ALA A 59 -18.10 4.04 3.91
CA ALA A 59 -19.08 4.30 2.87
C ALA A 59 -18.62 5.42 1.90
N ARG A 60 -17.98 6.48 2.41
CA ARG A 60 -17.46 7.59 1.59
C ARG A 60 -16.39 7.17 0.58
N ILE A 61 -15.71 6.06 0.81
CA ILE A 61 -14.69 5.50 -0.07
C ILE A 61 -15.18 4.25 -0.82
N GLY A 62 -16.48 3.95 -0.75
CA GLY A 62 -17.10 2.82 -1.44
C GLY A 62 -16.78 1.44 -0.86
N ARG A 63 -16.41 1.35 0.43
CA ARG A 63 -15.94 0.12 1.09
C ARG A 63 -16.77 -0.27 2.31
N SER A 64 -18.09 -0.14 2.22
CA SER A 64 -19.00 -0.50 3.31
C SER A 64 -18.98 -1.99 3.69
N CYS A 65 -18.42 -2.87 2.85
CA CYS A 65 -18.27 -4.29 3.15
C CYS A 65 -17.21 -4.60 4.21
N ASP A 66 -16.24 -3.70 4.44
CA ASP A 66 -15.10 -3.96 5.33
C ASP A 66 -15.37 -3.49 6.78
N VAL A 67 -16.61 -3.10 7.09
CA VAL A 67 -16.96 -2.52 8.39
C VAL A 67 -16.63 -3.47 9.53
N ASP A 68 -16.99 -4.75 9.40
CA ASP A 68 -16.77 -5.73 10.46
C ASP A 68 -15.28 -6.03 10.67
N ASP A 69 -14.50 -6.08 9.58
CA ASP A 69 -13.05 -6.26 9.63
C ASP A 69 -12.36 -5.09 10.34
N VAL A 70 -12.74 -3.84 9.98
CA VAL A 70 -12.17 -2.64 10.62
C VAL A 70 -12.61 -2.54 12.08
N MET A 71 -13.85 -2.90 12.42
CA MET A 71 -14.31 -2.96 13.81
C MET A 71 -13.53 -4.00 14.62
N GLN A 72 -13.17 -5.13 14.01
CA GLN A 72 -12.32 -6.13 14.64
C GLN A 72 -10.89 -5.63 14.88
N ASP A 73 -10.29 -4.96 13.89
CA ASP A 73 -8.96 -4.36 14.04
C ASP A 73 -8.95 -3.28 15.14
N ILE A 74 -10.02 -2.50 15.27
CA ILE A 74 -10.19 -1.52 16.36
C ILE A 74 -10.25 -2.24 17.71
N ARG A 75 -11.05 -3.32 17.84
CA ARG A 75 -11.11 -4.11 19.08
C ARG A 75 -9.73 -4.62 19.49
N VAL A 76 -8.96 -5.16 18.55
CA VAL A 76 -7.60 -5.67 18.79
C VAL A 76 -6.67 -4.54 19.19
N ALA A 77 -6.68 -3.40 18.48
CA ALA A 77 -5.80 -2.27 18.76
C ALA A 77 -6.07 -1.64 20.13
N VAL A 78 -7.36 -1.52 20.51
CA VAL A 78 -7.77 -1.01 21.81
C VAL A 78 -7.35 -1.98 22.92
N TRP A 79 -7.59 -3.28 22.74
CA TRP A 79 -7.17 -4.32 23.68
C TRP A 79 -5.65 -4.33 23.90
N ASP A 80 -4.88 -4.31 22.81
CA ASP A 80 -3.41 -4.27 22.86
C ASP A 80 -2.91 -2.97 23.53
N GLY A 81 -3.57 -1.85 23.25
CA GLY A 81 -3.24 -0.56 23.86
C GLY A 81 -3.49 -0.52 25.37
N VAL A 82 -4.55 -1.16 25.86
CA VAL A 82 -4.85 -1.29 27.29
C VAL A 82 -3.90 -2.29 27.96
N THR A 83 -3.76 -3.49 27.41
CA THR A 83 -2.97 -4.58 28.01
C THR A 83 -1.47 -4.31 28.04
N ARG A 84 -0.93 -3.59 27.05
CA ARG A 84 0.49 -3.21 27.00
C ARG A 84 0.79 -1.85 27.64
N GLY A 85 -0.19 -1.19 28.25
CA GLY A 85 -0.02 0.10 28.92
C GLY A 85 0.27 1.28 27.98
N HIS A 86 -0.13 1.20 26.71
CA HIS A 86 -0.10 2.33 25.78
C HIS A 86 -1.22 3.33 26.04
N TYR A 87 -2.31 2.90 26.67
CA TYR A 87 -3.32 3.81 27.19
C TYR A 87 -2.79 4.51 28.44
N ARG A 88 -2.72 5.84 28.38
CA ARG A 88 -2.46 6.70 29.52
C ARG A 88 -3.69 7.56 29.73
N GLN A 89 -4.29 7.45 30.91
CA GLN A 89 -5.41 8.30 31.27
C GLN A 89 -4.89 9.73 31.42
N LEU A 90 -5.29 10.60 30.49
CA LEU A 90 -5.00 12.01 30.53
C LEU A 90 -6.14 12.74 31.27
N PRO A 91 -5.84 13.71 32.15
CA PRO A 91 -6.88 14.47 32.83
C PRO A 91 -7.84 15.12 31.82
N GLY A 92 -9.15 14.91 32.00
CA GLY A 92 -10.19 15.50 31.15
C GLY A 92 -10.46 14.79 29.82
N ILE A 93 -9.69 13.76 29.45
CA ILE A 93 -9.93 12.99 28.21
C ILE A 93 -10.62 11.67 28.58
N PRO A 94 -11.89 11.45 28.18
CA PRO A 94 -12.56 10.19 28.44
C PRO A 94 -11.93 9.06 27.62
N PHE A 95 -11.98 7.83 28.14
CA PHE A 95 -11.48 6.64 27.45
C PHE A 95 -12.04 6.51 26.02
N GLY A 96 -13.33 6.84 25.82
CA GLY A 96 -13.97 6.85 24.51
C GLY A 96 -13.31 7.79 23.49
N ALA A 97 -12.76 8.94 23.92
CA ALA A 97 -12.04 9.84 23.01
C ALA A 97 -10.68 9.27 22.58
N TRP A 98 -10.02 8.51 23.48
CA TRP A 98 -8.82 7.76 23.09
C TRP A 98 -9.16 6.64 22.09
N VAL A 99 -10.26 5.91 22.31
CA VAL A 99 -10.76 4.90 21.35
C VAL A 99 -11.11 5.52 20.00
N GLN A 100 -11.70 6.72 19.97
CA GLN A 100 -11.93 7.47 18.73
C GLN A 100 -10.62 7.79 17.99
N GLY A 101 -9.56 8.15 18.71
CA GLY A 101 -8.22 8.35 18.13
C GLY A 101 -7.63 7.07 17.55
N VAL A 102 -7.77 5.94 18.26
CA VAL A 102 -7.39 4.62 17.75
C VAL A 102 -8.18 4.29 16.49
N CYS A 103 -9.50 4.49 16.51
CA CYS A 103 -10.38 4.28 15.36
C CYS A 103 -9.95 5.09 14.15
N ALA A 104 -9.67 6.39 14.31
CA ALA A 104 -9.21 7.24 13.21
C ALA A 104 -7.89 6.73 12.60
N ASN A 105 -6.95 6.29 13.44
CA ASN A 105 -5.68 5.73 12.98
C ASN A 105 -5.84 4.38 12.27
N VAL A 106 -6.69 3.49 12.80
CA VAL A 106 -6.98 2.19 12.17
C VAL A 106 -7.70 2.39 10.84
N CYS A 107 -8.71 3.24 10.76
CA CYS A 107 -9.38 3.58 9.50
C CYS A 107 -8.39 4.18 8.49
N ALA A 108 -7.53 5.12 8.91
CA ALA A 108 -6.52 5.70 8.02
C ALA A 108 -5.49 4.65 7.55
N ALA A 109 -5.09 3.73 8.43
CA ALA A 109 -4.20 2.63 8.08
C ALA A 109 -4.86 1.64 7.12
N HIS A 110 -6.15 1.30 7.32
CA HIS A 110 -6.97 0.49 6.42
C HIS A 110 -7.03 1.14 5.04
N VAL A 111 -7.40 2.41 4.96
CA VAL A 111 -7.45 3.16 3.69
C VAL A 111 -6.09 3.18 3.01
N ARG A 112 -4.99 3.45 3.74
CA ARG A 112 -3.64 3.41 3.16
C ARG A 112 -3.25 2.01 2.70
N ARG A 113 -3.67 0.97 3.41
CA ARG A 113 -3.41 -0.43 3.07
C ARG A 113 -4.17 -0.81 1.81
N GLU A 114 -5.45 -0.48 1.71
CA GLU A 114 -6.29 -0.75 0.54
C GLU A 114 -5.89 0.10 -0.67
N LEU A 115 -5.52 1.37 -0.49
CA LEU A 115 -4.95 2.17 -1.58
C LEU A 115 -3.58 1.61 -2.05
N ARG A 116 -2.82 0.96 -1.17
CA ARG A 116 -1.58 0.24 -1.51
C ARG A 116 -1.84 -1.17 -2.04
N HIS A 117 -3.02 -1.71 -1.82
CA HIS A 117 -3.46 -3.04 -2.19
C HIS A 117 -4.79 -2.93 -2.91
N GLN A 118 -4.79 -2.44 -4.15
CA GLN A 118 -5.90 -2.76 -5.06
C GLN A 118 -5.97 -4.29 -5.15
N THR A 119 -6.93 -4.87 -4.44
CA THR A 119 -7.23 -6.28 -4.44
C THR A 119 -8.03 -6.56 -5.70
N LEU A 120 -7.34 -7.10 -6.71
CA LEU A 120 -7.96 -7.57 -7.94
C LEU A 120 -8.75 -8.86 -7.62
N PRO A 121 -10.00 -9.00 -8.11
CA PRO A 121 -10.76 -10.23 -7.92
C PRO A 121 -10.01 -11.41 -8.53
N LEU A 122 -9.67 -12.41 -7.72
CA LEU A 122 -8.92 -13.61 -8.13
C LEU A 122 -9.82 -14.73 -8.68
N LEU A 123 -11.12 -14.51 -8.81
CA LEU A 123 -12.07 -15.55 -9.21
C LEU A 123 -12.80 -15.14 -10.49
N THR A 124 -12.57 -15.89 -11.55
CA THR A 124 -13.68 -16.35 -12.42
C THR A 124 -13.30 -17.65 -13.11
N ASP A 125 -14.28 -18.54 -13.20
CA ASP A 125 -14.25 -19.89 -13.75
C ASP A 125 -13.53 -20.02 -15.10
N PRO A 126 -12.97 -21.21 -15.41
CA PRO A 126 -12.42 -21.54 -16.72
C PRO A 126 -13.57 -21.75 -17.73
N GLY A 127 -14.23 -20.65 -18.11
CA GLY A 127 -15.19 -20.61 -19.21
C GLY A 127 -14.44 -20.34 -20.51
N THR A 128 -14.18 -21.41 -21.27
CA THR A 128 -14.07 -21.45 -22.75
C THR A 128 -13.62 -20.16 -23.43
N ASP A 129 -12.31 -19.98 -23.55
CA ASP A 129 -11.67 -19.54 -24.79
C ASP A 129 -10.20 -19.98 -24.74
N GLY A 130 -9.68 -20.46 -25.86
CA GLY A 130 -8.32 -21.03 -25.96
C GLY A 130 -7.22 -20.04 -25.54
N PRO A 131 -5.95 -20.49 -25.41
CA PRO A 131 -4.87 -19.64 -24.95
C PRO A 131 -4.67 -18.47 -25.93
N ALA A 132 -5.21 -17.30 -25.58
CA ALA A 132 -4.95 -16.07 -26.29
C ALA A 132 -3.44 -15.80 -26.24
N SER A 133 -2.84 -15.54 -27.40
CA SER A 133 -1.40 -15.30 -27.47
C SER A 133 -1.04 -14.03 -26.68
N PHE A 134 0.12 -14.03 -26.04
CA PHE A 134 0.62 -12.89 -25.25
C PHE A 134 0.57 -11.56 -26.02
N ASP A 135 0.84 -11.61 -27.33
CA ASP A 135 0.80 -10.45 -28.21
C ASP A 135 -0.63 -9.92 -28.39
N ALA A 136 -1.65 -10.78 -28.50
CA ALA A 136 -3.05 -10.37 -28.63
C ALA A 136 -3.56 -9.67 -27.36
N LEU A 137 -3.17 -10.15 -26.19
CA LEU A 137 -3.55 -9.55 -24.91
C LEU A 137 -2.89 -8.19 -24.68
N ALA A 138 -1.64 -8.02 -25.11
CA ALA A 138 -0.94 -6.74 -25.02
C ALA A 138 -1.55 -5.68 -25.95
N VAL A 139 -2.05 -6.08 -27.12
CA VAL A 139 -2.70 -5.21 -28.11
C VAL A 139 -4.00 -4.61 -27.57
N LEU A 140 -4.85 -5.42 -26.93
CA LEU A 140 -6.15 -4.98 -26.41
C LEU A 140 -6.04 -3.96 -25.26
N GLY A 141 -4.90 -3.89 -24.56
CA GLY A 141 -4.72 -3.02 -23.39
C GLY A 141 -4.44 -1.58 -23.68
N MET A 142 -3.99 -1.29 -24.90
CA MET A 142 -3.45 0.01 -25.26
C MET A 142 -4.48 0.92 -25.94
N ASP A 143 -5.67 0.40 -26.27
CA ASP A 143 -6.73 1.14 -26.97
C ASP A 143 -7.74 1.74 -25.96
N ARG A 144 -7.35 2.83 -25.28
CA ARG A 144 -8.08 3.39 -24.12
C ARG A 144 -8.67 4.80 -24.34
N ASN A 145 -8.97 5.17 -25.59
CA ASN A 145 -9.64 6.44 -25.90
C ASN A 145 -11.18 6.29 -25.89
N GLY A 146 -11.81 6.27 -24.71
CA GLY A 146 -13.29 6.37 -24.65
C GLY A 146 -13.96 6.29 -23.27
N GLY A 147 -14.52 7.41 -22.80
CA GLY A 147 -15.81 7.52 -22.10
C GLY A 147 -15.97 6.99 -20.65
N HIS A 148 -16.05 7.91 -19.68
CA HIS A 148 -16.16 7.71 -18.22
C HIS A 148 -17.50 7.14 -17.68
N SER A 149 -18.23 6.33 -18.45
CA SER A 149 -19.37 5.53 -17.92
C SER A 149 -19.12 4.01 -18.01
N ALA A 150 -18.00 3.61 -18.63
CA ALA A 150 -17.54 2.24 -18.77
C ALA A 150 -16.49 1.84 -17.71
N GLU A 151 -16.32 2.65 -16.66
CA GLU A 151 -15.19 2.60 -15.72
C GLU A 151 -15.08 1.25 -14.97
N LYS A 152 -16.19 0.67 -14.47
CA LYS A 152 -16.17 -0.63 -13.79
C LYS A 152 -15.89 -1.82 -14.71
N VAL A 153 -16.37 -1.78 -15.97
CA VAL A 153 -16.13 -2.84 -16.97
C VAL A 153 -14.72 -2.74 -17.52
N ILE A 154 -14.24 -1.51 -17.77
CA ILE A 154 -12.88 -1.20 -18.17
C ILE A 154 -11.89 -1.61 -17.07
N ASP A 155 -12.21 -1.43 -15.80
CA ASP A 155 -11.36 -1.85 -14.68
C ASP A 155 -11.27 -3.37 -14.58
N GLN A 156 -12.37 -4.10 -14.80
CA GLN A 156 -12.36 -5.56 -14.76
C GLN A 156 -11.60 -6.17 -15.95
N GLN A 157 -11.79 -5.62 -17.16
CA GLN A 157 -11.04 -6.06 -18.35
C GLN A 157 -9.55 -5.74 -18.23
N TRP A 158 -9.21 -4.57 -17.72
CA TRP A 158 -7.83 -4.18 -17.46
C TRP A 158 -7.16 -5.04 -16.39
N ALA A 159 -7.90 -5.38 -15.32
CA ALA A 159 -7.44 -6.31 -14.30
C ALA A 159 -7.17 -7.71 -14.86
N ARG A 160 -8.08 -8.26 -15.68
CA ARG A 160 -7.91 -9.56 -16.34
C ARG A 160 -6.65 -9.58 -17.19
N MET A 161 -6.46 -8.54 -17.98
CA MET A 161 -5.29 -8.43 -18.84
C MET A 161 -3.98 -8.37 -18.07
N ILE A 162 -3.92 -7.60 -16.97
CA ILE A 162 -2.73 -7.60 -16.10
C ILE A 162 -2.47 -9.00 -15.55
N ILE A 163 -3.51 -9.70 -15.08
CA ILE A 163 -3.40 -11.05 -14.53
C ILE A 163 -2.87 -12.03 -15.59
N GLU A 164 -3.46 -12.03 -16.78
CA GLU A 164 -3.09 -12.94 -17.88
C GLU A 164 -1.66 -12.69 -18.37
N LEU A 165 -1.29 -11.42 -18.62
CA LEU A 165 0.06 -11.03 -19.02
C LEU A 165 1.09 -11.36 -17.93
N THR A 166 0.71 -11.24 -16.65
CA THR A 166 1.56 -11.63 -15.52
C THR A 166 1.74 -13.15 -15.49
N GLY A 167 0.67 -13.93 -15.61
CA GLY A 167 0.69 -15.39 -15.65
C GLY A 167 1.57 -15.91 -16.78
N ALA A 168 1.44 -15.34 -17.98
CA ALA A 168 2.26 -15.67 -19.15
C ALA A 168 3.74 -15.26 -19.00
N SER A 169 4.05 -14.31 -18.11
CA SER A 169 5.41 -13.81 -17.89
C SER A 169 6.17 -14.49 -16.75
N VAL A 170 5.50 -15.33 -15.96
CA VAL A 170 6.08 -16.01 -14.79
C VAL A 170 6.08 -17.53 -15.02
N PRO A 171 7.10 -18.28 -14.54
CA PRO A 171 7.06 -19.74 -14.62
C PRO A 171 5.82 -20.32 -13.93
N ALA A 172 5.15 -21.30 -14.55
CA ALA A 172 3.89 -21.87 -14.05
C ALA A 172 3.96 -22.33 -12.58
N GLY A 173 5.06 -23.00 -12.17
CA GLY A 173 5.24 -23.41 -10.78
C GLY A 173 5.36 -22.24 -9.78
N VAL A 174 5.88 -21.09 -10.22
CA VAL A 174 5.95 -19.87 -9.40
C VAL A 174 4.59 -19.19 -9.35
N TRP A 175 3.85 -19.18 -10.45
CA TRP A 175 2.47 -18.67 -10.51
C TRP A 175 1.56 -19.45 -9.57
N ASN A 176 1.51 -20.79 -9.71
CA ASN A 176 0.66 -21.66 -8.90
C ASN A 176 0.99 -21.52 -7.40
N LEU A 177 2.28 -21.55 -7.04
CA LEU A 177 2.69 -21.38 -5.65
C LEU A 177 2.31 -20.01 -5.09
N ALA A 178 2.37 -18.95 -5.90
CA ALA A 178 1.95 -17.62 -5.47
C ALA A 178 0.43 -17.53 -5.30
N VAL A 179 -0.35 -18.09 -6.23
CA VAL A 179 -1.81 -18.15 -6.14
C VAL A 179 -2.23 -18.93 -4.90
N GLU A 180 -1.71 -20.14 -4.71
CA GLU A 180 -1.96 -20.96 -3.51
C GLU A 180 -1.59 -20.23 -2.22
N SER A 181 -0.50 -19.45 -2.23
CA SER A 181 -0.08 -18.67 -1.06
C SER A 181 -0.98 -17.46 -0.77
N LEU A 182 -1.66 -16.93 -1.79
CA LEU A 182 -2.53 -15.76 -1.67
C LEU A 182 -3.99 -16.14 -1.39
N THR A 183 -4.45 -17.28 -1.91
CA THR A 183 -5.82 -17.78 -1.73
C THR A 183 -5.94 -18.81 -0.61
N GLY A 184 -4.83 -19.43 -0.22
CA GLY A 184 -4.79 -20.42 0.85
C GLY A 184 -5.02 -19.83 2.24
N PRO A 185 -5.42 -20.66 3.22
CA PRO A 185 -5.62 -20.23 4.60
C PRO A 185 -4.33 -19.68 5.20
N ARG A 186 -4.41 -18.53 5.87
CA ARG A 186 -3.26 -17.89 6.54
C ARG A 186 -2.73 -18.82 7.64
N GLN A 187 -1.53 -19.36 7.45
CA GLN A 187 -0.84 -20.15 8.46
C GLN A 187 -0.05 -19.19 9.36
N TYR A 188 -0.49 -19.05 10.62
CA TYR A 188 0.24 -18.29 11.64
C TYR A 188 1.21 -19.24 12.36
N GLY A 189 2.50 -18.97 12.24
CA GLY A 189 3.56 -19.77 12.85
C GLY A 189 4.95 -19.18 12.60
N PRO A 190 6.00 -19.69 13.27
CA PRO A 190 7.37 -19.26 13.01
C PRO A 190 7.76 -19.55 11.55
N PRO A 191 8.51 -18.64 10.89
CA PRO A 191 8.74 -18.70 9.45
C PRO A 191 9.53 -19.95 9.05
N SER A 192 8.88 -20.85 8.32
CA SER A 192 9.51 -22.05 7.78
C SER A 192 10.29 -21.74 6.49
N PRO A 193 11.24 -22.61 6.07
CA PRO A 193 11.88 -22.51 4.76
C PRO A 193 10.89 -22.55 3.59
N GLN A 194 9.73 -23.21 3.76
CA GLN A 194 8.66 -23.25 2.77
C GLN A 194 7.98 -21.88 2.65
N ASP A 195 7.81 -21.17 3.77
CA ASP A 195 7.24 -19.80 3.78
C ASP A 195 8.13 -18.81 3.03
N ARG A 196 9.47 -18.98 3.11
CA ARG A 196 10.39 -18.17 2.30
C ARG A 196 10.20 -18.40 0.80
N ARG A 197 9.95 -19.64 0.38
CA ARG A 197 9.69 -19.97 -1.05
C ARG A 197 8.34 -19.40 -1.51
N ARG A 198 7.30 -19.55 -0.69
CA ARG A 198 5.97 -18.95 -0.90
C ARG A 198 6.05 -17.44 -1.03
N TRP A 199 6.68 -16.76 -0.07
CA TRP A 199 6.90 -15.31 -0.12
C TRP A 199 7.71 -14.86 -1.32
N ARG A 200 8.73 -15.62 -1.71
CA ARG A 200 9.52 -15.32 -2.91
C ARG A 200 8.65 -15.44 -4.17
N ALA A 201 7.79 -16.46 -4.27
CA ALA A 201 6.88 -16.61 -5.40
C ALA A 201 5.88 -15.46 -5.49
N VAL A 202 5.25 -15.09 -4.37
CA VAL A 202 4.35 -13.93 -4.29
C VAL A 202 5.07 -12.64 -4.67
N THR A 203 6.31 -12.46 -4.19
CA THR A 203 7.12 -11.29 -4.52
C THR A 203 7.40 -11.24 -6.02
N VAL A 204 7.81 -12.35 -6.64
CA VAL A 204 8.06 -12.41 -8.09
C VAL A 204 6.80 -12.03 -8.86
N VAL A 205 5.64 -12.64 -8.55
CA VAL A 205 4.38 -12.33 -9.22
C VAL A 205 3.99 -10.87 -9.07
N ARG A 206 4.07 -10.30 -7.85
CA ARG A 206 3.74 -8.89 -7.59
C ARG A 206 4.63 -7.93 -8.37
N GLN A 207 5.93 -8.18 -8.39
CA GLN A 207 6.88 -7.33 -9.10
C GLN A 207 6.70 -7.44 -10.63
N THR A 208 6.36 -8.63 -11.14
CA THR A 208 6.00 -8.81 -12.55
C THR A 208 4.70 -8.09 -12.90
N ALA A 209 3.64 -8.25 -12.10
CA ALA A 209 2.38 -7.55 -12.31
C ALA A 209 2.55 -6.03 -12.32
N LYS A 210 3.35 -5.49 -11.39
CA LYS A 210 3.68 -4.06 -11.37
C LYS A 210 4.47 -3.62 -12.62
N THR A 211 5.35 -4.47 -13.13
CA THR A 211 6.08 -4.19 -14.37
C THR A 211 5.15 -4.17 -15.59
N VAL A 212 4.23 -5.14 -15.68
CA VAL A 212 3.19 -5.22 -16.71
C VAL A 212 2.31 -3.97 -16.67
N GLN A 213 1.79 -3.63 -15.49
CA GLN A 213 0.98 -2.43 -15.28
C GLN A 213 1.71 -1.15 -15.71
N ASN A 214 2.96 -0.98 -15.29
CA ASN A 214 3.76 0.18 -15.68
C ASN A 214 3.97 0.25 -17.20
N ALA A 215 4.19 -0.90 -17.86
CA ALA A 215 4.38 -0.97 -19.31
C ALA A 215 3.10 -0.63 -20.08
N LEU A 216 1.94 -1.10 -19.62
CA LEU A 216 0.64 -0.76 -20.20
C LEU A 216 0.26 0.72 -20.00
N ASN A 217 0.80 1.37 -18.97
CA ASN A 217 0.56 2.79 -18.69
C ASN A 217 1.49 3.72 -19.48
N VAL A 218 2.45 3.20 -20.26
CA VAL A 218 3.31 4.06 -21.10
C VAL A 218 2.51 4.54 -22.30
N GLU A 219 2.40 5.86 -22.45
CA GLU A 219 1.76 6.48 -23.61
C GLU A 219 2.47 6.07 -24.91
N GLN A 220 1.72 5.52 -25.87
CA GLN A 220 2.30 5.09 -27.15
C GLN A 220 3.00 6.24 -27.90
N ALA A 221 2.49 7.47 -27.77
CA ALA A 221 3.08 8.67 -28.37
C ALA A 221 4.53 8.95 -27.89
N ALA A 222 4.90 8.43 -26.71
CA ALA A 222 6.26 8.54 -26.18
C ALA A 222 7.25 7.58 -26.86
N ILE A 223 6.77 6.56 -27.58
CA ILE A 223 7.58 5.49 -28.17
C ILE A 223 7.71 5.72 -29.68
N ARG A 224 8.78 6.41 -30.10
CA ARG A 224 9.00 6.73 -31.52
C ARG A 224 9.91 5.73 -32.22
N ASN A 225 10.88 5.17 -31.49
CA ASN A 225 11.85 4.23 -32.03
C ASN A 225 12.14 3.05 -31.06
N ILE A 226 12.93 2.08 -31.53
CA ILE A 226 13.28 0.89 -30.72
C ILE A 226 14.14 1.24 -29.49
N GLY A 227 14.92 2.32 -29.56
CA GLY A 227 15.70 2.84 -28.44
C GLY A 227 14.81 3.39 -27.33
N ASP A 228 13.69 4.02 -27.67
CA ASP A 228 12.68 4.47 -26.70
C ASP A 228 12.03 3.27 -26.01
N VAL A 229 11.69 2.21 -26.75
CA VAL A 229 11.20 0.94 -26.18
C VAL A 229 12.21 0.39 -25.17
N SER A 230 13.49 0.33 -25.52
CA SER A 230 14.54 -0.16 -24.63
C SER A 230 14.77 0.72 -23.39
N ARG A 231 14.55 2.03 -23.49
CA ARG A 231 14.65 2.94 -22.34
C ARG A 231 13.44 2.78 -21.42
N HIS A 232 12.23 2.92 -21.97
CA HIS A 232 10.99 2.79 -21.21
C HIS A 232 10.83 1.40 -20.57
N ALA A 233 11.30 0.34 -21.23
CA ALA A 233 11.28 -1.00 -20.65
C ALA A 233 12.09 -1.09 -19.35
N ALA A 234 13.18 -0.33 -19.20
CA ALA A 234 13.94 -0.27 -17.95
C ALA A 234 13.19 0.56 -16.88
N ASP A 235 12.58 1.67 -17.26
CA ASP A 235 11.81 2.55 -16.36
C ASP A 235 10.57 1.87 -15.77
N CYS A 236 9.99 0.92 -16.51
CA CYS A 236 8.85 0.12 -16.06
C CYS A 236 9.16 -0.78 -14.87
N LEU A 237 10.45 -1.04 -14.56
CA LEU A 237 10.79 -1.90 -13.44
C LEU A 237 10.36 -1.27 -12.10
N PRO A 238 9.97 -2.08 -11.12
CA PRO A 238 9.19 -1.60 -9.98
C PRO A 238 10.04 -0.96 -8.87
N THR A 239 11.34 -1.26 -8.79
CA THR A 239 12.24 -0.72 -7.76
C THR A 239 13.44 0.00 -8.39
N PRO A 240 14.02 1.02 -7.71
CA PRO A 240 15.18 1.74 -8.21
C PRO A 240 16.39 0.83 -8.51
N VAL A 241 16.65 -0.15 -7.65
CA VAL A 241 17.72 -1.13 -7.86
C VAL A 241 17.51 -1.92 -9.15
N LEU A 242 16.28 -2.37 -9.41
CA LEU A 242 15.93 -3.12 -10.62
C LEU A 242 16.05 -2.25 -11.87
N ARG A 243 15.56 -1.00 -11.85
CA ARG A 243 15.70 -0.02 -12.95
C ARG A 243 17.16 0.23 -13.30
N ARG A 244 17.97 0.61 -12.31
CA ARG A 244 19.40 0.90 -12.52
C ARG A 244 20.18 -0.33 -12.98
N THR A 245 19.86 -1.50 -12.44
CA THR A 245 20.44 -2.77 -12.90
C THR A 245 20.08 -3.03 -14.36
N ALA A 246 18.83 -2.75 -14.76
CA ALA A 246 18.41 -2.91 -16.14
C ALA A 246 19.10 -1.90 -17.07
N GLU A 247 19.12 -0.61 -16.73
CA GLU A 247 19.74 0.46 -17.50
C GLU A 247 21.24 0.24 -17.73
N THR A 248 21.96 -0.19 -16.69
CA THR A 248 23.42 -0.21 -16.63
C THR A 248 24.00 -1.55 -17.10
N ILE A 249 23.31 -2.67 -16.83
CA ILE A 249 23.86 -4.01 -17.06
C ILE A 249 23.02 -4.80 -18.07
N VAL A 250 21.70 -4.85 -17.91
CA VAL A 250 20.83 -5.72 -18.74
C VAL A 250 20.69 -5.17 -20.15
N ARG A 251 20.29 -3.90 -20.29
CA ARG A 251 20.03 -3.22 -21.57
C ARG A 251 21.28 -3.17 -22.45
N PRO A 252 22.48 -2.79 -21.94
CA PRO A 252 23.70 -2.81 -22.76
C PRO A 252 24.23 -4.23 -23.00
N GLY A 253 23.70 -5.24 -22.31
CA GLY A 253 24.06 -6.64 -22.52
C GLY A 253 25.45 -7.02 -22.01
N LEU A 254 25.99 -6.28 -21.02
CA LEU A 254 27.37 -6.45 -20.53
C LEU A 254 27.66 -7.88 -20.06
N ARG A 255 28.87 -8.38 -20.36
CA ARG A 255 29.34 -9.73 -20.01
C ARG A 255 30.74 -9.69 -19.40
N GLY A 256 31.14 -10.80 -18.76
CA GLY A 256 32.49 -11.03 -18.27
C GLY A 256 33.06 -9.89 -17.40
N PRO A 257 34.26 -9.37 -17.72
CA PRO A 257 34.94 -8.37 -16.88
C PRO A 257 34.23 -7.01 -16.86
N GLU A 258 33.60 -6.60 -17.96
CA GLU A 258 32.84 -5.35 -18.04
C GLU A 258 31.61 -5.39 -17.13
N ARG A 259 30.91 -6.53 -17.12
CA ARG A 259 29.81 -6.75 -16.17
C ARG A 259 30.28 -6.64 -14.73
N LYS A 260 31.46 -7.17 -14.39
CA LYS A 260 32.00 -7.10 -13.02
C LYS A 260 32.27 -5.65 -12.61
N ARG A 261 32.94 -4.86 -13.46
CA ARG A 261 33.19 -3.43 -13.20
C ARG A 261 31.90 -2.62 -13.06
N ALA A 262 30.93 -2.84 -13.95
CA ALA A 262 29.65 -2.16 -13.89
C ALA A 262 28.86 -2.54 -12.63
N LEU A 263 28.97 -3.78 -12.18
CA LEU A 263 28.31 -4.28 -10.97
C LEU A 263 28.91 -3.64 -9.70
N GLU A 264 30.23 -3.57 -9.61
CA GLU A 264 30.95 -2.90 -8.52
C GLU A 264 30.60 -1.40 -8.45
N ALA A 265 30.68 -0.70 -9.58
CA ALA A 265 30.32 0.71 -9.67
C ALA A 265 28.85 0.95 -9.28
N LEU A 266 27.93 0.11 -9.75
CA LEU A 266 26.51 0.23 -9.44
C LEU A 266 26.20 -0.08 -7.97
N ALA A 267 26.87 -1.07 -7.40
CA ALA A 267 26.75 -1.41 -5.98
C ALA A 267 27.17 -0.24 -5.09
N ASN A 268 28.29 0.40 -5.42
CA ASN A 268 28.78 1.61 -4.74
C ASN A 268 27.80 2.78 -4.88
N GLN A 269 27.28 3.04 -6.08
CA GLN A 269 26.30 4.11 -6.30
C GLN A 269 24.98 3.92 -5.54
N LEU A 270 24.54 2.66 -5.39
CA LEU A 270 23.29 2.32 -4.72
C LEU A 270 23.46 2.10 -3.20
N GLY A 271 24.69 2.12 -2.69
CA GLY A 271 24.97 1.85 -1.27
C GLY A 271 24.62 0.42 -0.84
N VAL A 272 24.72 -0.56 -1.75
CA VAL A 272 24.39 -1.97 -1.49
C VAL A 272 25.57 -2.88 -1.81
N THR A 273 25.52 -4.14 -1.36
CA THR A 273 26.58 -5.10 -1.67
C THR A 273 26.53 -5.54 -3.13
N GLU A 274 27.71 -5.81 -3.71
CA GLU A 274 27.84 -6.42 -5.04
C GLU A 274 27.00 -7.69 -5.19
N ARG A 275 27.04 -8.56 -4.18
CA ARG A 275 26.27 -9.80 -4.15
C ARG A 275 24.78 -9.56 -4.25
N TYR A 276 24.27 -8.51 -3.60
CA TYR A 276 22.86 -8.15 -3.68
C TYR A 276 22.46 -7.78 -5.12
N VAL A 277 23.23 -6.89 -5.77
CA VAL A 277 22.99 -6.50 -7.18
C VAL A 277 23.12 -7.72 -8.11
N ALA A 278 24.14 -8.56 -7.90
CA ALA A 278 24.39 -9.75 -8.70
C ALA A 278 23.19 -10.70 -8.74
N VAL A 279 22.55 -10.93 -7.58
CA VAL A 279 21.36 -11.79 -7.46
C VAL A 279 20.15 -11.18 -8.18
N GLN A 280 20.06 -9.85 -8.25
CA GLN A 280 18.95 -9.16 -8.92
C GLN A 280 19.07 -9.13 -10.45
N ILE A 281 20.25 -9.28 -11.04
CA ILE A 281 20.46 -9.20 -12.51
C ILE A 281 19.56 -10.19 -13.26
N GLY A 282 19.47 -11.44 -12.78
CA GLY A 282 18.66 -12.46 -13.43
C GLY A 282 17.17 -12.14 -13.37
N PHE A 283 16.72 -11.48 -12.30
CA PHE A 283 15.34 -11.08 -12.13
C PHE A 283 15.00 -9.81 -12.94
N ALA A 284 15.86 -8.79 -12.86
CA ALA A 284 15.77 -7.57 -13.67
C ALA A 284 15.72 -7.88 -15.17
N ARG A 285 16.50 -8.87 -15.64
CA ARG A 285 16.48 -9.30 -17.04
C ARG A 285 15.12 -9.82 -17.49
N ARG A 286 14.45 -10.64 -16.65
CA ARG A 286 13.12 -11.17 -16.98
C ARG A 286 12.09 -10.05 -17.03
N LEU A 287 12.07 -9.18 -16.02
CA LEU A 287 11.14 -8.04 -15.96
C LEU A 287 11.34 -7.10 -17.15
N TYR A 288 12.59 -6.78 -17.48
CA TYR A 288 12.94 -5.96 -18.65
C TYR A 288 12.43 -6.59 -19.95
N GLN A 289 12.62 -7.90 -20.14
CA GLN A 289 12.11 -8.60 -21.32
C GLN A 289 10.58 -8.60 -21.40
N THR A 290 9.89 -8.74 -20.26
CA THR A 290 8.43 -8.63 -20.20
C THR A 290 7.96 -7.24 -20.60
N ALA A 291 8.51 -6.18 -19.99
CA ALA A 291 8.17 -4.80 -20.32
C ALA A 291 8.45 -4.50 -21.80
N TRP A 292 9.63 -4.91 -22.30
CA TRP A 292 10.01 -4.71 -23.69
C TRP A 292 9.05 -5.36 -24.69
N ARG A 293 8.59 -6.59 -24.41
CA ARG A 293 7.60 -7.28 -25.27
C ARG A 293 6.26 -6.55 -25.32
N ILE A 294 5.76 -6.08 -24.17
CA ILE A 294 4.49 -5.34 -24.09
C ILE A 294 4.58 -4.02 -24.87
N LEU A 295 5.64 -3.25 -24.61
CA LEU A 295 5.87 -1.97 -25.30
C LEU A 295 6.09 -2.16 -26.81
N GLN A 296 6.75 -3.25 -27.22
CA GLN A 296 6.93 -3.57 -28.64
C GLN A 296 5.62 -3.97 -29.32
N ALA A 297 4.78 -4.76 -28.63
CA ALA A 297 3.45 -5.14 -29.14
C ALA A 297 2.56 -3.90 -29.33
N GLY A 298 2.54 -2.98 -28.36
CA GLY A 298 1.81 -1.71 -28.46
C GLY A 298 2.34 -0.75 -29.53
N ARG A 299 3.59 -0.89 -29.99
CA ARG A 299 4.09 -0.11 -31.14
C ARG A 299 3.56 -0.64 -32.48
N ARG A 300 3.39 -1.96 -32.61
CA ARG A 300 2.92 -2.59 -33.86
C ARG A 300 1.47 -2.24 -34.19
N THR A 301 0.70 -1.78 -33.21
CA THR A 301 -0.71 -1.38 -33.37
C THR A 301 -0.89 0.06 -33.86
N SER A 302 0.12 0.91 -33.72
CA SER A 302 0.04 2.34 -34.06
C SER A 302 0.60 2.68 -35.45
N CYS A 303 1.10 1.68 -36.18
CA CYS A 303 1.53 1.79 -37.57
C CYS A 303 0.48 1.15 -38.48
#